data_AF-A0A7W5DWT6-F1
#
_entry.id   AF-A0A7W5DWT6-F1
#
_cell.length_a   1.000
_cell.length_b   1.000
_cell.length_c   1.000
_cell.angle_alpha   90.00
_cell.angle_beta   90.00
_cell.angle_gamma   90.00
#
_symmetry.space_group_name_H-M   'P 1'
#
loop_
_entity.id
_entity.type
_entity.pdbx_description
1 polymer ?
#
loop_
_entity_poly.entity_id
_entity_poly.type
_entity_poly.pdbx_seq_one_letter_code
_entity_poly.pdbx_strand_id
1 'polypeptide(L)'
;MSNFGVYFITCEFFGRRFVKVGRSTNIQRRRNQLQSGCPFRLHVEHVEAMSDPEATAFEKKLTTTFKDMRKRCEWFNAINDDGITHMMLHWFPYDDEIEAYIEQLKAGDTTSAFEEEEFDHQRLLFC
;
A
#
# COMPACT_ATOMS: atom_id res chain seq x y z
N MET A 1 -5.02 3.62 -23.88
CA MET A 1 -5.12 4.40 -22.63
C MET A 1 -4.43 3.58 -21.55
N SER A 2 -3.49 4.16 -20.81
CA SER A 2 -2.83 3.44 -19.71
C SER A 2 -3.73 3.50 -18.48
N ASN A 3 -4.17 2.34 -17.99
CA ASN A 3 -4.96 2.28 -16.76
C ASN A 3 -4.05 2.64 -15.58
N PHE A 4 -4.48 3.58 -14.74
CA PHE A 4 -3.80 3.89 -13.47
C PHE A 4 -4.52 3.15 -12.36
N GLY A 5 -3.76 2.48 -11.49
CA GLY A 5 -4.29 1.87 -10.29
C GLY A 5 -4.02 2.75 -9.07
N VAL A 6 -5.03 3.00 -8.25
CA VAL A 6 -4.84 3.45 -6.87
C VAL A 6 -4.61 2.21 -6.02
N TYR A 7 -3.45 2.11 -5.39
CA TYR A 7 -3.04 0.96 -4.59
C TYR A 7 -3.12 1.24 -3.10
N PHE A 8 -3.36 0.16 -2.37
CA PHE A 8 -3.21 0.06 -0.92
C PHE A 8 -2.12 -0.98 -0.65
N ILE A 9 -0.94 -0.54 -0.23
CA ILE A 9 0.17 -1.44 0.11
C ILE A 9 0.36 -1.44 1.62
N THR A 10 0.26 -2.60 2.27
CA THR A 10 0.50 -2.73 3.70
C THR A 10 1.91 -3.19 4.03
N CYS A 11 2.30 -2.90 5.26
CA CYS A 11 3.53 -3.32 5.90
C CYS A 11 3.21 -3.63 7.37
N GLU A 12 3.68 -4.77 7.88
CA GLU A 12 3.62 -5.06 9.31
C GLU A 12 5.00 -4.92 9.93
N PHE A 13 5.08 -4.16 11.01
CA PHE A 13 6.30 -3.96 11.78
C PHE A 13 6.00 -3.93 13.28
N PHE A 14 6.73 -4.75 14.05
CA PHE A 14 6.56 -4.88 15.50
C PHE A 14 5.09 -5.10 15.93
N GLY A 15 4.37 -5.97 15.21
CA GLY A 15 2.96 -6.31 15.50
C GLY A 15 1.96 -5.18 15.21
N ARG A 16 2.38 -4.16 14.46
CA ARG A 16 1.50 -3.09 13.98
C ARG A 16 1.50 -3.06 12.46
N ARG A 17 0.32 -2.90 11.88
CA ARG A 17 0.13 -2.83 10.43
C ARG A 17 -0.06 -1.39 10.01
N PHE A 18 0.52 -1.05 8.87
CA PHE A 18 0.44 0.27 8.26
C PHE A 18 0.09 0.11 6.79
N VAL A 19 -0.52 1.13 6.20
CA VAL A 19 -0.84 1.17 4.78
C VAL A 19 -0.30 2.42 4.11
N LYS A 20 0.20 2.24 2.89
CA LYS A 20 0.52 3.29 1.95
C LYS A 20 -0.55 3.33 0.87
N VAL A 21 -1.13 4.51 0.70
CA VAL A 21 -2.00 4.82 -0.42
C VAL A 21 -1.20 5.56 -1.48
N GLY A 22 -1.39 5.21 -2.74
CA GLY A 22 -0.80 5.95 -3.85
C GLY A 22 -1.34 5.48 -5.19
N ARG A 23 -0.80 6.04 -6.27
CA ARG A 23 -1.19 5.68 -7.64
C ARG A 23 0.00 5.22 -8.46
N SER A 24 -0.21 4.26 -9.37
CA SER A 24 0.80 3.85 -10.34
C SER A 24 0.16 3.15 -11.53
N THR A 25 0.81 3.22 -12.69
CA THR A 25 0.46 2.39 -13.86
C THR A 25 1.03 0.97 -13.76
N ASN A 26 1.95 0.72 -12.82
CA ASN A 26 2.55 -0.59 -12.60
C ASN A 26 2.77 -0.81 -11.10
N ILE A 27 1.77 -1.42 -10.46
CA ILE A 27 1.75 -1.64 -9.01
C ILE A 27 2.88 -2.55 -8.57
N GLN A 28 3.18 -3.60 -9.33
CA GLN A 28 4.22 -4.57 -8.98
C GLN A 28 5.62 -3.95 -8.97
N ARG A 29 5.93 -3.14 -10.00
CA ARG A 29 7.16 -2.35 -10.04
C ARG A 29 7.21 -1.35 -8.89
N ARG A 30 6.10 -0.68 -8.57
CA ARG A 30 6.02 0.28 -7.47
C ARG A 30 6.25 -0.39 -6.11
N ARG A 31 5.65 -1.55 -5.88
CA ARG A 31 5.85 -2.38 -4.68
C ARG A 31 7.31 -2.81 -4.55
N ASN A 32 7.96 -3.22 -5.64
CA ASN A 32 9.40 -3.54 -5.63
C ASN A 32 10.28 -2.34 -5.27
N GLN A 33 9.98 -1.16 -5.80
CA GLN A 33 10.70 0.08 -5.45
C GLN A 33 10.51 0.47 -3.98
N LEU A 34 9.32 0.24 -3.42
CA LEU A 34 9.07 0.48 -2.00
C LEU A 34 9.78 -0.57 -1.14
N GLN A 35 9.79 -1.84 -1.58
CA GLN A 35 10.44 -2.94 -0.89
C GLN A 35 11.96 -2.76 -0.78
N SER A 36 12.62 -2.15 -1.77
CA SER A 36 14.06 -1.87 -1.67
C SER A 36 14.42 -0.86 -0.57
N GLY A 37 13.45 -0.03 -0.16
CA GLY A 37 13.60 0.84 1.01
C GLY A 37 13.13 0.18 2.30
N CYS A 38 12.10 -0.68 2.26
CA CYS A 38 11.51 -1.25 3.47
C CYS A 38 12.14 -2.60 3.84
N PRO A 39 12.68 -2.78 5.07
CA PRO A 39 13.18 -4.09 5.51
C PRO A 39 12.07 -5.09 5.84
N PHE A 40 10.81 -4.64 5.92
CA PHE A 40 9.64 -5.50 6.16
C PHE A 40 8.94 -5.83 4.85
N ARG A 41 8.30 -7.01 4.81
CA ARG A 41 7.57 -7.47 3.62
C ARG A 41 6.38 -6.55 3.34
N LEU A 42 6.29 -6.10 2.10
CA LEU A 42 5.18 -5.30 1.61
C LEU A 42 4.14 -6.16 0.90
N HIS A 43 2.87 -5.94 1.24
CA HIS A 43 1.73 -6.65 0.67
C HIS A 43 0.84 -5.68 -0.10
N VAL A 44 0.39 -6.07 -1.29
CA VAL A 44 -0.64 -5.31 -2.02
C VAL A 44 -1.98 -5.80 -1.51
N GLU A 45 -2.73 -4.95 -0.82
CA GLU A 45 -4.06 -5.31 -0.31
C GLU A 45 -5.15 -5.19 -1.37
N HIS A 46 -5.10 -4.09 -2.12
CA HIS A 46 -6.15 -3.74 -3.07
C HIS A 46 -5.58 -2.81 -4.13
N VAL A 47 -6.13 -2.91 -5.35
CA VAL A 47 -5.83 -2.02 -6.46
C VAL A 47 -7.13 -1.65 -7.15
N GLU A 48 -7.50 -0.37 -7.05
CA GLU A 48 -8.64 0.16 -7.77
C GLU A 48 -8.17 0.67 -9.14
N ALA A 49 -8.52 -0.03 -10.21
CA ALA A 49 -8.16 0.35 -11.58
C ALA A 49 -9.11 1.44 -12.12
N MET A 50 -8.55 2.58 -12.56
CA MET A 50 -9.32 3.70 -13.10
C MET A 50 -8.50 4.54 -14.10
N SER A 51 -9.10 5.59 -14.66
CA SER A 51 -8.37 6.53 -15.51
C SER A 51 -7.42 7.42 -14.68
N ASP A 52 -6.39 8.01 -15.29
CA ASP A 52 -5.46 8.92 -14.58
C ASP A 52 -6.15 10.10 -13.84
N PRO A 53 -7.13 10.83 -14.43
CA PRO A 53 -7.80 11.90 -13.72
C PRO A 53 -8.62 11.38 -12.54
N GLU A 54 -9.29 10.23 -12.69
CA GLU A 54 -10.01 9.57 -11.60
C GLU A 54 -9.05 9.11 -10.50
N ALA A 55 -7.93 8.49 -10.85
CA ALA A 55 -6.90 8.02 -9.92
C ALA A 55 -6.33 9.17 -9.10
N THR A 56 -6.10 10.31 -9.74
CA THR A 56 -5.61 11.52 -9.08
C THR A 56 -6.65 12.09 -8.11
N ALA A 57 -7.92 12.16 -8.52
CA ALA A 57 -9.00 12.64 -7.66
C ALA A 57 -9.24 11.69 -6.47
N PHE A 58 -9.21 10.38 -6.71
CA PHE A 58 -9.46 9.35 -5.72
C PHE A 58 -8.32 9.28 -4.69
N GLU A 59 -7.06 9.26 -5.13
CA GLU A 59 -5.90 9.30 -4.23
C GLU A 59 -5.93 10.56 -3.36
N LYS A 60 -6.22 11.73 -3.94
CA LYS A 60 -6.33 12.98 -3.18
C LYS A 60 -7.47 12.94 -2.16
N LYS A 61 -8.61 12.34 -2.52
CA LYS A 61 -9.75 12.14 -1.61
C LYS A 61 -9.33 11.28 -0.44
N LEU A 62 -8.77 10.09 -0.69
CA LEU A 62 -8.30 9.17 0.35
C LEU A 62 -7.24 9.82 1.26
N THR A 63 -6.25 10.47 0.65
CA THR A 63 -5.21 11.20 1.38
C THR A 63 -5.79 12.29 2.29
N THR A 64 -6.89 12.93 1.88
CA THR A 64 -7.61 13.94 2.69
C THR A 64 -8.45 13.29 3.78
N THR A 65 -9.19 12.23 3.45
CA THR A 65 -10.01 11.47 4.41
C THR A 65 -9.17 10.89 5.54
N PHE A 66 -8.02 10.31 5.22
CA PHE A 66 -7.11 9.72 6.20
C PHE A 66 -6.13 10.74 6.79
N LYS A 67 -6.24 12.02 6.42
CA LYS A 67 -5.30 13.06 6.87
C LYS A 67 -5.30 13.20 8.38
N ASP A 68 -6.47 13.12 9.01
CA ASP A 68 -6.63 13.27 10.46
C ASP A 68 -6.25 11.98 11.20
N MET A 69 -6.31 10.84 10.50
CA MET A 69 -5.81 9.53 10.96
C MET A 69 -4.30 9.38 10.79
N ARG A 70 -3.62 10.34 10.12
CA ARG A 70 -2.18 10.46 10.23
C ARG A 70 -1.88 10.86 11.66
N LYS A 71 -1.78 9.85 12.52
CA LYS A 71 -1.04 10.00 13.75
C LYS A 71 0.35 10.46 13.29
N ARG A 72 0.68 11.73 13.55
CA ARG A 72 2.08 12.18 13.60
C ARG A 72 2.67 11.49 14.82
N CYS A 73 2.71 10.16 14.78
CA CYS A 73 3.05 9.34 15.92
C CYS A 73 4.45 9.75 16.32
N GLU A 74 4.61 9.93 17.62
CA GLU A 74 5.82 10.31 18.35
C GLU A 74 7.03 9.38 18.08
N TRP A 75 6.87 8.41 17.18
CA TRP A 75 7.88 7.52 16.62
C TRP A 75 8.86 8.27 15.71
N PHE A 76 8.46 9.42 15.15
CA PHE A 76 9.39 10.34 14.48
C PHE A 76 10.49 10.88 15.43
N ASN A 77 10.27 10.85 16.74
CA ASN A 77 11.28 11.26 17.73
C ASN A 77 12.08 10.08 18.30
N ALA A 78 11.68 8.83 18.04
CA ALA A 78 12.34 7.64 18.59
C ALA A 78 13.44 7.07 17.68
N ILE A 79 13.49 7.50 16.43
CA ILE A 79 14.56 7.18 15.49
C ILE A 79 15.23 8.52 15.12
N ASN A 80 16.05 9.03 16.04
CA ASN A 80 17.07 10.06 15.74
C ASN A 80 18.21 9.44 14.90
N ASP A 81 17.83 8.73 13.83
CA ASP A 81 18.75 8.21 12.84
C ASP A 81 18.16 8.58 11.49
N ASP A 82 18.76 9.60 10.91
CA ASP A 82 18.19 10.55 9.96
C ASP A 82 17.75 9.92 8.62
N GLY A 83 17.99 8.61 8.42
CA GLY A 83 17.65 7.87 7.22
C GLY A 83 16.22 7.30 7.19
N ILE A 84 15.68 6.84 8.33
CA ILE A 84 14.40 6.09 8.34
C ILE A 84 13.19 7.02 8.33
N THR A 85 13.34 8.20 8.93
CA THR A 85 12.31 9.23 9.09
C THR A 85 11.76 9.74 7.74
N HIS A 86 12.59 9.74 6.69
CA HIS A 86 12.18 10.13 5.34
C HIS A 86 11.46 9.03 4.55
N MET A 87 11.66 7.76 4.89
CA MET A 87 11.08 6.63 4.13
C MET A 87 9.58 6.41 4.39
N MET A 88 9.07 6.86 5.53
CA MET A 88 7.69 6.57 5.97
C MET A 88 6.71 7.75 5.83
N LEU A 89 7.06 8.78 5.06
CA LEU A 89 6.10 9.82 4.68
C LEU A 89 4.92 9.19 3.93
N HIS A 90 3.69 9.50 4.38
CA HIS A 90 2.42 9.02 3.82
C HIS A 90 2.09 7.53 4.04
N TRP A 91 2.58 6.94 5.13
CA TRP A 91 2.01 5.71 5.67
C TRP A 91 1.00 6.05 6.76
N PHE A 92 -0.11 5.33 6.78
CA PHE A 92 -1.21 5.49 7.73
C PHE A 92 -1.29 4.23 8.60
N PRO A 93 -1.63 4.33 9.90
CA PRO A 93 -1.98 3.17 10.69
C PRO A 93 -3.08 2.37 10.01
N TYR A 94 -2.94 1.05 9.93
CA TYR A 94 -4.00 0.16 9.46
C TYR A 94 -4.88 -0.21 10.66
N ASP A 95 -5.56 0.80 11.20
CA ASP A 95 -6.46 0.68 12.34
C ASP A 95 -7.93 0.69 11.83
N ASP A 96 -8.84 0.08 12.60
CA ASP A 96 -10.31 -0.05 12.46
C ASP A 96 -10.95 0.57 11.19
N GLU A 97 -10.95 1.90 11.06
CA GLU A 97 -11.64 2.61 9.97
C GLU A 97 -11.00 2.39 8.59
N ILE A 98 -9.66 2.38 8.51
CA ILE A 98 -8.93 2.19 7.25
C ILE A 98 -9.01 0.74 6.81
N GLU A 99 -8.92 -0.19 7.78
CA GLU A 99 -9.11 -1.61 7.53
C GLU A 99 -10.52 -1.88 7.00
N ALA A 100 -11.56 -1.41 7.69
CA ALA A 100 -12.95 -1.58 7.27
C ALA A 100 -13.21 -1.00 5.88
N TYR A 101 -12.60 0.14 5.54
CA TYR A 101 -12.72 0.73 4.21
C TYR A 101 -12.10 -0.15 3.12
N ILE A 102 -10.91 -0.69 3.36
CA ILE A 102 -10.23 -1.54 2.38
C ILE A 102 -10.96 -2.88 2.23
N GLU A 103 -11.49 -3.45 3.32
CA GLU A 103 -12.30 -4.66 3.26
C GLU A 103 -13.63 -4.43 2.50
N GLN A 104 -14.25 -3.25 2.63
CA GLN A 104 -15.41 -2.87 1.80
C GLN A 104 -15.05 -2.79 0.31
N LEU A 105 -13.87 -2.27 -0.03
CA LEU A 105 -13.41 -2.24 -1.43
C LEU A 105 -13.21 -3.66 -1.97
N LYS A 106 -12.53 -4.53 -1.22
CA LYS A 106 -12.35 -5.95 -1.58
C LYS A 106 -13.68 -6.70 -1.76
N ALA A 107 -14.66 -6.41 -0.90
CA ALA A 107 -16.00 -6.99 -0.98
C ALA A 107 -16.85 -6.44 -2.13
N GLY A 108 -16.58 -5.21 -2.59
CA GLY A 108 -17.18 -4.65 -3.80
C GLY A 108 -16.56 -5.22 -5.09
N ASP A 109 -15.28 -5.58 -5.03
CA ASP A 109 -14.49 -6.08 -6.17
C ASP A 109 -14.70 -7.59 -6.44
N THR A 110 -15.45 -8.29 -5.57
CA THR A 110 -15.75 -9.73 -5.72
C THR A 110 -16.66 -10.04 -6.94
N THR A 111 -16.94 -9.04 -7.78
CA THR A 111 -17.58 -9.21 -9.08
C THR A 111 -16.58 -9.26 -10.26
N SER A 112 -15.28 -8.99 -10.03
CA SER A 112 -14.22 -9.22 -11.01
C SER A 112 -13.03 -9.90 -10.35
N ALA A 113 -13.11 -11.23 -10.27
CA ALA A 113 -11.98 -12.08 -9.97
C ALA A 113 -10.81 -11.77 -10.91
N PHE A 114 -9.76 -11.13 -10.40
CA PHE A 114 -8.44 -11.19 -11.01
C PHE A 114 -7.72 -12.36 -10.36
N GLU A 115 -7.53 -13.40 -11.17
CA GLU A 115 -6.82 -14.62 -10.83
C GLU A 115 -5.43 -14.27 -10.27
N GLU A 116 -5.20 -14.61 -9.00
CA GLU A 116 -3.85 -14.75 -8.46
C GLU A 116 -3.21 -15.96 -9.16
N GLU A 117 -2.39 -15.72 -10.18
CA GLU A 117 -1.41 -16.73 -10.58
C GLU A 117 -0.40 -16.88 -9.43
N GLU A 118 -0.64 -17.90 -8.63
CA GLU A 118 0.24 -18.49 -7.63
C GLU A 118 1.55 -18.89 -8.33
N PHE A 119 2.57 -18.02 -8.25
CA PHE A 119 3.91 -18.37 -8.71
C PHE A 119 4.51 -19.40 -7.74
N ASP A 120 4.43 -20.66 -8.15
CA ASP A 120 5.05 -21.83 -7.53
C ASP A 120 6.56 -21.60 -7.35
N HIS A 121 6.96 -21.29 -6.12
CA HIS A 121 8.37 -21.25 -5.72
C HIS A 121 8.90 -22.66 -5.41
N GLN A 122 8.76 -23.58 -6.36
CA GLN A 122 9.37 -24.90 -6.27
C GLN A 122 10.09 -25.31 -7.55
N ARG A 123 11.14 -24.57 -7.90
CA ARG A 123 12.35 -25.09 -8.57
C ARG A 123 13.38 -23.99 -8.76
N LEU A 124 14.48 -24.07 -8.02
CA LEU A 124 15.85 -23.77 -8.44
C LEU A 124 16.79 -24.08 -7.26
N LEU A 125 16.77 -25.35 -6.84
CA LEU A 125 17.99 -26.04 -6.43
C LEU A 125 18.43 -26.84 -7.67
N PHE A 126 19.74 -26.94 -7.89
CA PHE A 126 20.46 -27.48 -9.06
C PHE A 126 20.82 -26.46 -10.16
N CYS A 127 21.95 -25.77 -9.95
CA CYS A 127 23.23 -25.95 -10.67
C CYS A 127 24.09 -24.71 -10.49
#